data_AF-A0A517M1N1-F1
#
_entry.id   AF-A0A517M1N1-F1
#
_cell.length_a   1.000
_cell.length_b   1.000
_cell.length_c   1.000
_cell.angle_alpha   90.00
_cell.angle_beta   90.00
_cell.angle_gamma   90.00
#
_symmetry.space_group_name_H-M   'P 1'
#
loop_
_entity.id
_entity.type
_entity.pdbx_description
1 polymer ?
#
loop_
_entity_poly.entity_id
_entity_poly.type
_entity_poly.pdbx_seq_one_letter_code
_entity_poly.pdbx_strand_id
1 'polypeptide(L)'
;MSNAQRLDEVRAFLQAWFSKSHPSNVWSATESILISDGHYCGRRFAFGPYTAIWFVEENQVKIFDPDGSVAVRQDCSELFGEEPTIEIRRAA
;
A
#
# COMPACT_ATOMS: atom_id res chain seq x y z
N MET A 1 -12.40 -6.45 6.98
CA MET A 1 -12.13 -5.10 7.54
C MET A 1 -12.77 -4.02 6.68
N SER A 2 -13.10 -2.85 7.26
CA SER A 2 -13.56 -1.70 6.48
C SER A 2 -12.41 -1.04 5.70
N ASN A 3 -12.72 -0.26 4.67
CA ASN A 3 -11.68 0.48 3.92
C ASN A 3 -10.92 1.48 4.80
N ALA A 4 -11.53 2.01 5.86
CA ALA A 4 -10.85 2.87 6.82
C ALA A 4 -9.83 2.09 7.65
N GLN A 5 -10.19 0.90 8.13
CA GLN A 5 -9.28 0.01 8.86
C GLN A 5 -8.12 -0.45 7.98
N ARG A 6 -8.42 -0.88 6.74
CA ARG A 6 -7.40 -1.25 5.75
C ARG A 6 -6.42 -0.10 5.46
N LEU A 7 -6.93 1.14 5.41
CA LEU A 7 -6.11 2.32 5.23
C LEU A 7 -5.16 2.56 6.40
N ASP A 8 -5.61 2.34 7.64
CA ASP A 8 -4.76 2.44 8.83
C ASP A 8 -3.62 1.41 8.81
N GLU A 9 -3.90 0.17 8.40
CA GLU A 9 -2.87 -0.86 8.22
C GLU A 9 -1.85 -0.47 7.13
N VAL A 10 -2.32 0.09 6.02
CA VAL A 10 -1.43 0.61 4.96
C VAL A 10 -0.53 1.73 5.48
N ARG A 11 -1.06 2.65 6.28
CA ARG A 11 -0.25 3.71 6.91
C ARG A 11 0.83 3.13 7.82
N ALA A 12 0.45 2.20 8.69
CA ALA A 12 1.36 1.54 9.60
C ALA A 12 2.50 0.82 8.85
N PHE A 13 2.15 0.11 7.77
CA PHE A 13 3.12 -0.54 6.88
C PHE A 13 4.10 0.47 6.26
N LEU A 14 3.60 1.57 5.66
CA LEU A 14 4.45 2.58 5.04
C LEU A 14 5.36 3.29 6.04
N GLN A 15 4.84 3.59 7.24
CA GLN A 15 5.62 4.17 8.32
C GLN A 15 6.75 3.23 8.77
N ALA A 16 6.44 1.96 8.98
CA ALA A 16 7.42 0.96 9.39
C ALA A 16 8.49 0.76 8.31
N TRP A 17 8.09 0.69 7.04
CA TRP A 17 9.00 0.58 5.91
C TRP A 17 9.95 1.79 5.83
N PHE A 18 9.42 3.01 5.92
CA PHE A 18 10.23 4.23 5.85
C PHE A 18 11.20 4.33 7.03
N SER A 19 10.73 4.07 8.24
CA SER A 19 11.54 4.16 9.47
C SER A 19 12.67 3.13 9.50
N LYS A 20 12.46 1.95 8.91
CA LYS A 20 13.50 0.93 8.76
C LYS A 20 14.63 1.41 7.84
N SER A 21 14.29 2.08 6.75
CA SER A 21 15.25 2.60 5.77
C SER A 21 15.90 3.92 6.19
N HIS A 22 15.20 4.73 7.00
CA HIS A 22 15.62 6.06 7.43
C HIS A 22 15.40 6.24 8.94
N PRO A 23 16.16 5.54 9.79
CA PRO A 23 15.92 5.50 11.24
C PRO A 23 16.06 6.87 11.93
N SER A 24 16.80 7.80 11.32
CA SER A 24 16.98 9.16 11.83
C SER A 24 15.91 10.16 11.37
N ASN A 25 15.03 9.75 10.44
CA ASN A 25 14.02 10.63 9.87
C ASN A 25 12.63 10.31 10.45
N VAL A 26 11.91 11.34 10.84
CA VAL A 26 10.50 11.19 11.25
C VAL A 26 9.65 10.99 9.99
N TRP A 27 8.84 9.93 9.99
CA TRP A 27 7.89 9.71 8.91
C TRP A 27 6.82 10.80 8.89
N SER A 28 6.63 11.41 7.73
CA SER A 28 5.58 12.38 7.47
C SER A 28 5.11 12.20 6.04
N ALA A 29 3.80 12.01 5.87
CA ALA A 29 3.19 11.74 4.57
C ALA A 29 2.09 12.75 4.27
N THR A 30 2.04 13.19 3.01
CA THR A 30 0.86 13.85 2.44
C THR A 30 0.01 12.80 1.74
N GLU A 31 -1.28 12.73 2.10
CA GLU A 31 -2.23 11.77 1.54
C GLU A 31 -3.15 12.42 0.52
N SER A 32 -3.51 11.68 -0.53
CA SER A 32 -4.47 12.12 -1.53
C SER A 32 -5.32 10.96 -2.05
N ILE A 33 -6.56 11.25 -2.42
CA ILE A 33 -7.44 10.27 -3.09
C ILE A 33 -6.91 10.04 -4.50
N LEU A 34 -6.80 8.77 -4.89
CA LEU A 34 -6.55 8.40 -6.27
C LEU A 34 -7.87 8.07 -6.96
N ILE A 35 -8.19 8.82 -8.01
CA ILE A 35 -9.34 8.61 -8.88
C ILE A 35 -8.82 8.48 -10.31
N SER A 36 -9.27 7.45 -11.03
CA SER A 36 -9.07 7.29 -12.48
C SER A 36 -10.41 7.07 -13.14
N ASP A 37 -10.69 7.81 -14.23
CA ASP A 37 -11.92 7.66 -15.01
C ASP A 37 -13.21 7.72 -14.17
N GLY A 38 -13.21 8.54 -13.12
CA GLY A 38 -14.34 8.67 -12.18
C GLY A 38 -14.46 7.57 -11.12
N HIS A 39 -13.55 6.59 -11.10
CA HIS A 39 -13.55 5.48 -10.15
C HIS A 39 -12.55 5.71 -9.02
N TYR A 40 -12.92 5.36 -7.80
CA TYR A 40 -12.02 5.38 -6.65
C TYR A 40 -11.04 4.21 -6.74
N CYS A 41 -9.79 4.49 -7.07
CA CYS A 41 -8.75 3.47 -7.18
C CYS A 41 -8.01 3.24 -5.85
N GLY A 42 -8.01 4.23 -4.95
CA GLY A 42 -7.38 4.11 -3.64
C GLY A 42 -6.73 5.39 -3.13
N ARG A 43 -5.50 5.26 -2.61
CA ARG A 43 -4.78 6.36 -1.93
C ARG A 43 -3.35 6.50 -2.43
N ARG A 44 -2.94 7.74 -2.64
CA ARG A 44 -1.55 8.12 -2.89
C ARG A 44 -0.96 8.74 -1.63
N PHE A 45 0.30 8.38 -1.35
CA PHE A 45 1.09 8.90 -0.25
C PHE A 45 2.38 9.48 -0.83
N ALA A 46 2.74 10.70 -0.42
CA ALA A 46 4.05 11.29 -0.70
C ALA A 46 4.77 11.50 0.63
N PHE A 47 5.96 10.88 0.79
CA PHE A 47 6.73 10.94 2.04
C PHE A 47 8.22 10.84 1.76
N GLY A 48 9.00 11.77 2.31
CA GLY A 48 10.41 11.91 1.96
C GLY A 48 10.58 12.02 0.43
N PRO A 49 11.52 11.29 -0.19
CA PRO A 49 11.69 11.29 -1.64
C PRO A 49 10.80 10.24 -2.34
N TYR A 50 9.98 9.49 -1.60
CA TYR A 50 9.18 8.38 -2.11
C TYR A 50 7.74 8.78 -2.40
N THR A 51 7.12 8.05 -3.32
CA THR A 51 5.67 8.01 -3.47
C THR A 51 5.20 6.59 -3.21
N ALA A 52 4.07 6.39 -2.55
CA ALA A 52 3.38 5.11 -2.53
C ALA A 52 1.95 5.24 -3.04
N ILE A 53 1.43 4.17 -3.62
CA ILE A 53 0.03 4.06 -4.00
C ILE A 53 -0.52 2.76 -3.42
N TRP A 54 -1.61 2.89 -2.66
CA TRP A 54 -2.47 1.78 -2.30
C TRP A 54 -3.61 1.68 -3.31
N PHE A 55 -3.62 0.56 -4.02
CA PHE A 55 -4.61 0.17 -5.01
C PHE A 55 -5.63 -0.75 -4.34
N VAL A 56 -6.87 -0.27 -4.21
CA VAL A 56 -7.91 -0.93 -3.42
C VAL A 56 -8.47 -2.16 -4.13
N GLU A 57 -8.65 -2.08 -5.46
CA GLU A 57 -9.18 -3.21 -6.25
C GLU A 57 -8.16 -4.33 -6.39
N GLU A 58 -6.89 -3.98 -6.63
CA GLU A 58 -5.78 -4.92 -6.77
C GLU A 58 -5.23 -5.42 -5.43
N ASN A 59 -5.80 -4.97 -4.31
CA ASN A 59 -5.39 -5.31 -2.95
C ASN A 59 -3.87 -5.16 -2.72
N GLN A 60 -3.29 -4.05 -3.16
CA GLN A 60 -1.84 -3.92 -3.27
C GLN A 60 -1.33 -2.53 -2.89
N VAL A 61 -0.19 -2.49 -2.20
CA VAL A 61 0.62 -1.28 -2.02
C VAL A 61 1.86 -1.35 -2.90
N LYS A 62 2.15 -0.27 -3.62
CA LYS A 62 3.41 -0.09 -4.34
C LYS A 62 4.13 1.15 -3.82
N ILE A 63 5.42 1.02 -3.54
CA ILE A 63 6.30 2.13 -3.19
C ILE A 63 7.22 2.38 -4.37
N PHE A 64 7.32 3.64 -4.76
CA PHE A 64 8.09 4.12 -5.88
C PHE A 64 9.28 4.94 -5.39
N ASP A 65 10.44 4.65 -5.96
CA ASP A 65 11.64 5.46 -5.82
C ASP A 65 11.50 6.82 -6.51
N PRO A 66 12.40 7.77 -6.26
CA PRO A 66 12.32 9.12 -6.83
C PRO A 66 12.44 9.14 -8.37
N ASP A 67 13.05 8.11 -8.94
CA ASP A 67 13.16 7.90 -10.39
C ASP A 67 11.89 7.28 -11.02
N GLY A 68 10.87 6.99 -10.20
CA GLY A 68 9.61 6.38 -10.62
C GLY A 68 9.65 4.86 -10.74
N SER A 69 10.78 4.21 -10.46
CA SER A 69 10.87 2.75 -10.40
C SER A 69 10.15 2.19 -9.17
N VAL A 70 9.74 0.93 -9.22
CA VAL A 70 9.03 0.29 -8.10
C VAL A 70 10.05 -0.31 -7.13
N ALA A 71 10.19 0.34 -5.97
CA ALA A 71 11.03 -0.14 -4.88
C ALA A 71 10.41 -1.35 -4.17
N VAL A 72 9.08 -1.31 -3.96
CA VAL A 72 8.34 -2.35 -3.23
C VAL A 72 7.00 -2.59 -3.88
N ARG A 73 6.62 -3.87 -3.93
CA ARG A 73 5.27 -4.33 -4.24
C ARG A 73 4.84 -5.26 -3.11
N GLN A 74 3.84 -4.86 -2.33
CA GLN A 74 3.28 -5.62 -1.21
C GLN A 74 1.83 -5.99 -1.50
N ASP A 75 1.51 -7.28 -1.39
CA ASP A 75 0.13 -7.75 -1.36
C ASP A 75 -0.48 -7.46 0.02
N CYS A 76 -1.68 -6.90 0.04
CA CYS A 76 -2.29 -6.51 1.31
C CYS A 76 -3.00 -7.66 2.02
N SER A 77 -3.18 -8.83 1.41
CA SER A 77 -3.78 -9.99 2.10
C SER A 77 -2.96 -10.36 3.35
N GLU A 78 -1.63 -10.26 3.23
CA GLU A 78 -0.68 -10.48 4.33
C GLU A 78 -0.72 -9.35 5.38
N LEU A 79 -0.96 -8.11 4.95
CA LEU A 79 -1.08 -6.95 5.85
C LEU A 79 -2.40 -6.94 6.60
N PHE A 80 -3.46 -7.42 5.96
CA PHE A 80 -4.81 -7.38 6.47
C PHE A 80 -5.16 -8.62 7.32
N GLY A 81 -4.22 -9.56 7.48
CA GLY A 81 -4.49 -10.80 8.19
C GLY A 81 -5.65 -11.60 7.58
N GLU A 82 -5.88 -11.45 6.27
CA GLU A 82 -6.87 -12.26 5.56
C GLU A 82 -6.23 -13.64 5.34
N GLU A 83 -6.82 -14.68 5.93
CA GLU A 83 -6.33 -16.05 5.72
C GLU A 83 -6.30 -16.33 4.21
N PRO A 84 -5.20 -16.90 3.68
CA PRO A 84 -5.08 -17.16 2.26
C PRO A 84 -6.25 -18.04 1.84
N THR A 85 -7.14 -17.49 1.01
CA THR A 85 -8.24 -18.27 0.45
C THR A 85 -7.61 -19.19 -0.59
N ILE A 86 -7.24 -20.40 -0.15
CA ILE A 86 -6.71 -21.43 -1.04
C ILE A 86 -7.84 -21.83 -1.98
N GLU A 87 -7.87 -21.24 -3.17
CA GLU A 87 -8.68 -21.75 -4.27
C GLU A 87 -8.13 -23.13 -4.66
N ILE A 88 -8.71 -24.18 -4.08
CA ILE A 88 -8.46 -25.56 -4.53
C ILE A 88 -9.06 -25.67 -5.93
N ARG A 89 -8.24 -25.43 -6.95
CA ARG A 89 -8.55 -25.81 -8.33
C ARG A 89 -8.67 -27.33 -8.39
N ARG A 90 -9.89 -27.85 -8.30
CA ARG A 90 -10.17 -29.26 -8.59
C ARG A 90 -9.88 -29.49 -10.07
N ALA A 91 -8.87 -30.32 -10.36
CA ALA A 91 -8.69 -30.88 -11.69
C ALA A 91 -9.91 -31.76 -12.01
N ALA A 92 -10.53 -31.49 -13.16
CA ALA A 92 -11.59 -32.31 -13.74
C ALA A 92 -10.98 -33.49 -14.53
#